data_AF-A0A2I2FBE6-F1
#
_entry.id   AF-A0A2I2FBE6-F1
#
_cell.length_a   1.000
_cell.length_b   1.000
_cell.length_c   1.000
_cell.angle_alpha   90.00
_cell.angle_beta   90.00
_cell.angle_gamma   90.00
#
_symmetry.space_group_name_H-M   'P 1'
#
loop_
_entity.id
_entity.type
_entity.pdbx_description
1 polymer ?
#
loop_
_entity_poly.entity_id
_entity_poly.type
_entity_poly.pdbx_seq_one_letter_code
_entity_poly.pdbx_strand_id
1 'polypeptide(L)'
;MPSSCIDIRNALAQCLQESDCIMVQRHSPRDCLREPLVDELPTKCQQLRKGFSECKRGMVDMRKRFRGNQPIAVSKELEGGSSQSGGQLYGGKPAFETVKEVNGTEVEMDPEKTRGL
;
A
#
# COMPACT_ATOMS: atom_id res chain seq x y z
N MET A 1 4.90 10.70 -14.75
CA MET A 1 5.05 9.75 -13.63
C MET A 1 5.32 10.58 -12.38
N PRO A 2 4.41 10.66 -11.39
CA PRO A 2 4.66 11.46 -10.20
C PRO A 2 5.61 10.66 -9.29
N SER A 3 6.89 10.66 -9.64
CA SER A 3 7.97 10.02 -8.87
C SER A 3 8.42 10.88 -7.68
N SER A 4 7.67 11.93 -7.36
CA SER A 4 7.98 12.88 -6.31
C SER A 4 6.93 12.76 -5.20
N CYS A 5 7.37 12.53 -3.96
CA CYS A 5 6.50 12.48 -2.76
C CYS A 5 5.80 13.82 -2.43
N ILE A 6 5.61 14.70 -3.43
CA ILE A 6 5.04 16.03 -3.31
C ILE A 6 3.56 15.94 -2.94
N ASP A 7 2.80 15.08 -3.62
CA ASP A 7 1.35 14.98 -3.37
C ASP A 7 1.05 14.51 -1.94
N ILE A 8 1.79 13.50 -1.48
CA ILE A 8 1.68 12.99 -0.10
C ILE A 8 2.18 14.03 0.91
N ARG A 9 3.24 14.77 0.58
CA ARG A 9 3.73 15.86 1.43
C ARG A 9 2.67 16.96 1.57
N ASN A 10 2.01 17.33 0.48
CA ASN A 10 0.96 18.34 0.48
C ASN A 10 -0.26 17.88 1.27
N ALA A 11 -0.69 16.63 1.08
CA ALA A 11 -1.77 16.02 1.86
C ALA A 11 -1.42 15.96 3.37
N LEU A 12 -0.18 15.61 3.72
CA LEU A 12 0.29 15.61 5.10
C LEU A 12 0.31 17.02 5.68
N ALA A 13 0.78 18.02 4.92
CA ALA A 13 0.79 19.41 5.34
C ALA A 13 -0.63 19.94 5.61
N GLN A 14 -1.60 19.63 4.75
CA GLN A 14 -3.00 19.96 4.96
C GLN A 14 -3.55 19.28 6.22
N CYS A 15 -3.26 17.99 6.41
CA CYS A 15 -3.69 17.26 7.60
C CYS A 15 -3.15 17.87 8.90
N LEU A 16 -1.87 18.29 8.89
CA LEU A 16 -1.27 18.94 10.05
C LEU A 16 -1.88 20.32 10.32
N GLN A 17 -2.21 21.09 9.29
CA GLN A 17 -2.87 22.41 9.43
C GLN A 17 -4.26 22.29 10.05
N GLU A 18 -4.99 21.22 9.75
CA GLU A 18 -6.30 20.93 10.35
C GLU A 18 -6.20 20.36 11.78
N SER A 19 -5.02 19.85 12.18
CA SER A 19 -4.84 19.16 13.46
C SER A 19 -4.73 20.10 14.67
N ASP A 20 -5.20 19.63 15.83
CA ASP A 20 -5.16 20.36 17.10
C ASP A 20 -3.73 20.67 17.57
N CYS A 21 -2.75 19.84 17.19
CA CYS A 21 -1.33 20.07 17.51
C CYS A 21 -0.82 21.42 16.99
N ILE A 22 -1.30 21.87 15.83
CA ILE A 22 -0.94 23.17 15.27
C ILE A 22 -1.97 24.24 15.65
N MET A 23 -3.26 23.92 15.55
CA MET A 23 -4.33 24.91 15.75
C MET A 23 -4.48 25.34 17.22
N VAL A 24 -4.41 24.39 18.14
CA VAL A 24 -4.63 24.60 19.58
C VAL A 24 -3.29 24.75 20.30
N GLN A 25 -2.39 23.77 20.15
CA GLN A 25 -1.13 23.74 20.89
C GLN A 25 -0.02 24.61 20.28
N ARG A 26 -0.20 25.07 19.03
CA ARG A 26 0.75 25.93 18.28
C ARG A 26 2.17 25.37 18.17
N HIS A 27 2.29 24.05 18.15
CA HIS A 27 3.57 23.39 17.90
C HIS A 27 3.99 23.53 16.44
N SER A 28 5.31 23.42 16.20
CA SER A 28 5.79 23.37 14.82
C SER A 28 5.38 22.04 14.17
N PRO A 29 5.18 22.00 12.84
CA PRO A 29 4.88 20.75 12.14
C PRO A 29 5.91 19.64 12.38
N ARG A 30 7.16 20.01 12.70
CA ARG A 30 8.22 19.06 13.02
C ARG A 30 8.06 18.45 14.40
N ASP A 31 7.58 19.22 15.37
CA ASP A 31 7.37 18.76 16.74
C ASP A 31 6.15 17.84 16.81
N CYS A 32 5.08 18.15 16.05
CA CYS A 32 3.90 17.29 15.92
C CYS A 32 4.21 15.91 15.31
N LEU A 33 5.32 15.76 14.59
CA LEU A 33 5.73 14.49 13.98
C LEU A 33 6.70 13.66 14.83
N ARG A 34 7.06 14.15 16.03
CA ARG A 34 7.91 13.43 17.00
C ARG A 34 7.06 12.86 18.14
N GLU A 35 7.55 11.78 18.74
CA GLU A 35 6.99 11.27 19.99
C GLU A 35 7.17 12.31 21.12
N PRO A 36 6.18 12.49 22.01
CA PRO A 36 4.93 11.72 22.15
C PRO A 36 3.71 12.26 21.35
N LEU A 37 3.81 13.45 20.75
CA LEU A 37 2.67 14.16 20.14
C LEU A 37 2.07 13.44 18.93
N VAL A 38 2.86 12.60 18.27
CA VAL A 38 2.42 11.75 17.14
C VAL A 38 1.22 10.89 17.47
N ASP A 39 1.16 10.38 18.70
CA ASP A 39 0.11 9.44 19.09
C ASP A 39 -1.22 10.16 19.35
N GLU A 40 -1.16 11.45 19.68
CA GLU A 40 -2.33 12.33 19.80
C GLU A 40 -2.88 12.81 18.45
N LEU A 41 -2.10 12.68 17.36
CA LEU A 41 -2.56 13.11 16.04
C LEU A 41 -3.71 12.24 15.51
N PRO A 42 -4.61 12.81 14.69
CA PRO A 42 -5.66 12.05 14.02
C PRO A 42 -5.09 10.88 13.19
N THR A 43 -5.83 9.77 13.16
CA THR A 43 -5.45 8.54 12.42
C THR A 43 -5.14 8.80 10.94
N LYS A 44 -5.86 9.74 10.31
CA LYS A 44 -5.59 10.22 8.95
C LYS A 44 -4.17 10.77 8.80
N CYS A 45 -3.71 11.59 9.73
CA CYS A 45 -2.37 12.18 9.67
C CYS A 45 -1.28 11.14 9.99
N GLN A 46 -1.56 10.19 10.88
CA GLN A 46 -0.66 9.07 11.16
C GLN A 46 -0.46 8.17 9.93
N GLN A 47 -1.54 7.88 9.18
CA GLN A 47 -1.47 7.15 7.91
C GLN A 47 -0.64 7.90 6.87
N LEU A 48 -0.89 9.21 6.71
CA LEU A 48 -0.11 10.05 5.79
C LEU A 48 1.37 10.11 6.18
N ARG A 49 1.70 10.13 7.48
CA ARG A 49 3.09 10.05 7.98
C ARG A 49 3.76 8.75 7.55
N LYS A 50 3.07 7.62 7.73
CA LYS A 50 3.55 6.30 7.31
C LYS A 50 3.79 6.27 5.79
N GLY A 51 2.80 6.68 5.00
CA GLY A 51 2.91 6.75 3.54
C GLY A 51 4.04 7.68 3.06
N PHE A 52 4.23 8.82 3.71
CA PHE A 52 5.34 9.73 3.39
C PHE A 52 6.71 9.09 3.67
N SER A 53 6.83 8.36 4.79
CA SER A 53 8.06 7.64 5.14
C SER A 53 8.40 6.54 4.14
N GLU A 54 7.38 5.80 3.67
CA GLU A 54 7.52 4.75 2.66
C GLU A 54 7.85 5.32 1.29
N CYS A 55 7.22 6.44 0.91
CA CYS A 55 7.55 7.15 -0.32
C CYS A 55 9.02 7.60 -0.34
N LYS A 56 9.50 8.19 0.76
CA LYS A 56 10.90 8.63 0.87
C LYS A 56 11.86 7.44 0.81
N ARG A 57 11.52 6.32 1.45
CA ARG A 57 12.30 5.06 1.36
C ARG A 57 12.35 4.54 -0.08
N GLY A 58 11.22 4.57 -0.79
CA GLY A 58 11.12 4.14 -2.19
C GLY A 58 11.95 4.97 -3.17
N MET A 59 12.14 6.27 -2.89
CA MET A 59 13.03 7.12 -3.70
C MET A 59 14.51 6.76 -3.54
N VAL A 60 14.92 6.30 -2.36
CA VAL A 60 16.33 5.95 -2.08
C VAL A 60 16.64 4.52 -2.54
N ASP A 61 15.68 3.61 -2.49
CA ASP A 61 15.83 2.19 -2.83
C ASP A 61 16.17 1.96 -4.31
N MET A 62 17.38 1.46 -4.57
CA MET A 62 17.90 1.14 -5.91
C MET A 62 17.02 0.17 -6.69
N ARG A 63 16.34 -0.76 -6.01
CA ARG A 63 15.48 -1.78 -6.66
C ARG A 63 14.22 -1.16 -7.27
N LYS A 64 13.74 -0.06 -6.68
CA LYS A 64 12.54 0.66 -7.11
C LYS A 64 12.83 1.81 -8.09
N ARG A 65 14.10 2.19 -8.29
CA ARG A 65 14.51 3.21 -9.27
C ARG A 65 14.18 2.83 -10.71
N PHE A 66 14.31 1.54 -11.05
CA PHE A 66 14.06 1.05 -12.41
C PHE A 66 12.57 0.80 -12.71
N ARG A 67 11.81 0.33 -11.72
CA ARG A 67 10.38 0.02 -11.89
C ARG A 67 9.45 1.19 -11.54
N GLY A 68 10.01 2.26 -10.98
CA GLY A 68 9.25 3.37 -10.41
C GLY A 68 8.76 3.06 -9.00
N ASN A 69 8.65 4.09 -8.17
CA ASN A 69 7.98 3.96 -6.89
C ASN A 69 6.47 3.75 -7.16
N GLN A 70 5.86 2.75 -6.52
CA GLN A 70 4.41 2.53 -6.66
C GLN A 70 3.68 3.79 -6.20
N PRO A 71 2.67 4.26 -6.95
CA PRO A 71 1.83 5.34 -6.46
C PRO A 71 1.19 4.87 -5.17
N ILE A 72 1.35 5.64 -4.10
CA ILE A 72 0.55 5.51 -2.89
C ILE A 72 -0.83 6.06 -3.27
N ALA A 73 -1.56 5.28 -4.06
CA ALA A 73 -2.97 5.51 -4.28
C ALA A 73 -3.62 5.24 -2.93
N VAL A 74 -4.23 6.28 -2.39
CA VAL A 74 -4.97 6.34 -1.11
C VAL A 74 -6.15 5.33 -1.04
N SER A 75 -6.23 4.38 -1.96
CA SER A 75 -7.38 3.50 -2.19
C SER A 75 -7.04 2.01 -2.33
N LYS A 76 -5.77 1.58 -2.27
CA LYS A 76 -5.44 0.14 -2.43
C LYS A 76 -5.34 -0.66 -1.12
N GLU A 77 -5.41 0.01 0.03
CA GLU A 77 -5.25 -0.63 1.34
C GLU A 77 -6.59 -0.92 2.05
N LEU A 78 -7.73 -0.44 1.54
CA LEU A 78 -9.05 -0.68 2.16
C LEU A 78 -9.79 -1.90 1.58
N GLU A 79 -9.52 -2.26 0.34
CA GLU A 79 -9.96 -3.54 -0.24
C GLU A 79 -8.75 -4.46 -0.21
N GLY A 80 -8.89 -5.67 0.32
CA GLY A 80 -7.87 -6.72 0.37
C GLY A 80 -7.44 -7.17 -1.02
N GLY A 81 -6.85 -6.26 -1.79
CA GLY A 81 -6.25 -6.49 -3.08
C GLY A 81 -4.98 -7.24 -2.82
N SER A 82 -5.11 -8.57 -2.79
CA SER A 82 -4.03 -9.48 -3.10
C SER A 82 -3.11 -8.79 -4.09
N SER A 83 -1.83 -8.75 -3.72
CA SER A 83 -0.81 -8.65 -4.74
C SER A 83 -1.27 -9.58 -5.84
N GLN A 84 -1.54 -9.07 -7.05
CA GLN A 84 -1.44 -9.92 -8.22
C GLN A 84 0.03 -10.29 -8.26
N SER A 85 0.39 -11.25 -7.40
CA SER A 85 1.49 -12.15 -7.61
C SER A 85 1.18 -12.67 -9.00
N GLY A 86 1.93 -12.18 -9.98
CA GLY A 86 2.05 -12.91 -11.22
C GLY A 86 2.29 -14.35 -10.81
N GLY A 87 1.31 -15.21 -11.09
CA GLY A 87 1.35 -16.60 -10.67
C GLY A 87 2.71 -17.17 -11.05
N GLN A 88 3.31 -17.95 -10.16
CA GLN A 88 4.62 -18.53 -10.45
C GLN A 88 4.50 -19.29 -11.78
N LEU A 89 5.29 -18.90 -12.78
CA LEU A 89 5.33 -19.55 -14.07
C LEU A 89 6.43 -20.61 -14.00
N TYR A 90 6.07 -21.89 -14.02
CA TYR A 90 7.06 -22.97 -14.13
C TYR A 90 7.12 -23.42 -15.59
N GLY A 91 8.26 -23.19 -16.25
CA GLY A 91 8.44 -23.54 -17.67
C GLY A 91 7.54 -22.77 -18.64
N GLY A 92 7.13 -21.54 -18.29
CA GLY A 92 6.30 -20.69 -19.17
C GLY A 92 4.80 -20.97 -19.14
N LYS A 93 4.34 -21.88 -18.27
CA LYS A 93 2.91 -22.14 -18.02
C LYS A 93 2.54 -21.75 -16.57
N PRO A 94 1.31 -21.30 -16.31
CA PRO A 94 0.87 -20.96 -14.95
C PRO A 94 0.92 -22.19 -14.05
N ALA A 95 1.50 -22.06 -12.85
CA ALA A 95 1.60 -23.15 -11.88
C ALA A 95 0.24 -23.63 -11.34
N PHE A 96 -0.81 -22.82 -11.48
CA PHE A 96 -2.18 -23.19 -11.14
C PHE A 96 -3.14 -22.58 -12.17
N GLU A 97 -4.01 -23.42 -12.73
CA GLU A 97 -5.13 -22.99 -13.57
C GLU A 97 -6.27 -22.55 -12.63
N THR A 98 -6.75 -21.32 -12.77
CA THR A 98 -7.86 -20.81 -11.94
C THR A 98 -9.12 -21.61 -12.24
N VAL A 99 -9.58 -22.40 -11.27
CA VAL A 99 -10.84 -23.13 -11.34
C VAL A 99 -11.97 -22.11 -11.48
N LYS A 100 -12.86 -22.31 -12.46
CA LYS A 100 -14.06 -21.48 -12.60
C LYS A 100 -14.98 -21.74 -11.41
N GLU A 101 -15.23 -20.73 -10.61
CA GLU A 101 -16.25 -20.77 -9.58
C GLU A 101 -17.63 -20.84 -10.26
N VAL A 102 -18.37 -21.92 -10.02
CA VAL A 102 -19.79 -22.03 -10.34
C VAL A 102 -20.55 -22.01 -9.01
N ASN A 103 -21.61 -21.22 -8.92
CA ASN A 103 -22.35 -20.98 -7.68
C ASN A 103 -22.87 -22.29 -7.06
N GLY A 104 -22.37 -22.63 -5.88
CA GLY A 104 -22.81 -23.76 -5.07
C GLY A 104 -21.62 -24.56 -4.57
N THR A 105 -21.57 -24.83 -3.26
CA THR A 105 -20.44 -25.41 -2.55
C THR A 105 -20.17 -26.88 -2.90
N GLU A 106 -19.72 -27.14 -4.12
CA GLU A 106 -19.08 -28.40 -4.50
C GLU A 106 -18.06 -28.13 -5.60
N VAL A 107 -16.81 -28.52 -5.33
CA VAL A 107 -15.72 -28.44 -6.29
C VAL A 107 -15.57 -29.84 -6.85
N GLU A 108 -16.06 -30.07 -8.07
CA GLU A 108 -15.84 -31.34 -8.75
C GLU A 108 -14.41 -31.37 -9.27
N MET A 109 -13.56 -32.21 -8.65
CA MET A 109 -12.24 -32.51 -9.18
C MET A 109 -12.36 -33.62 -10.22
N ASP A 110 -12.20 -33.29 -11.50
CA ASP A 110 -12.04 -34.27 -12.57
C ASP A 110 -10.85 -35.21 -12.27
N PRO A 111 -11.08 -36.51 -12.05
CA PRO A 111 -10.03 -37.45 -11.68
C PRO A 111 -9.04 -37.73 -12.83
N GLU A 112 -9.39 -37.37 -14.07
CA GLU A 112 -8.51 -37.55 -15.24
C GLU A 112 -7.39 -36.49 -15.32
N LYS A 113 -7.58 -35.31 -14.71
CA LYS A 113 -6.61 -34.20 -14.78
C LYS A 113 -5.65 -34.14 -13.58
N THR A 114 -5.87 -34.98 -12.55
CA THR A 114 -5.05 -35.06 -11.33
C THR A 114 -4.06 -36.23 -11.33
N ARG A 115 -4.08 -37.09 -12.34
CA ARG A 115 -3.12 -38.18 -12.49
C ARG A 115 -1.93 -37.74 -13.34
N GLY A 116 -1.02 -37.01 -12.73
CA GLY A 116 0.30 -36.72 -13.31
C GLY A 116 1.12 -38.00 -13.49
N LEU A 117 1.58 -38.23 -14.71
CA LEU A 117 2.90 -38.83 -14.98
C LEU A 117 3.94 -37.72 -14.90
#